data_AF-A0A9Q9I3E2-F1
#
_entry.id   AF-A0A9Q9I3E2-F1
#
_cell.length_a   1.000
_cell.length_b   1.000
_cell.length_c   1.000
_cell.angle_alpha   90.00
_cell.angle_beta   90.00
_cell.angle_gamma   90.00
#
_symmetry.space_group_name_H-M   'P 1'
#
loop_
_entity.id
_entity.type
_entity.pdbx_description
1 polymer ?
#
loop_
_entity_poly.entity_id
_entity_poly.type
_entity_poly.pdbx_seq_one_letter_code
_entity_poly.pdbx_strand_id
1 'polypeptide(L)'
;MAGASFDGAFGEDEEGKLTGTVSVQVPPGVTVVQGVTAPAQGLTYEVPFVFPMKFDKEPFLELRTPLGNVNVRLQKVRELP
;
A
#
# COMPACT_ATOMS: atom_id res chain seq x y z
N MET A 1 -18.74 9.43 1.93
CA MET A 1 -17.86 8.47 2.64
C MET A 1 -16.44 8.96 2.49
N ALA A 2 -15.79 9.38 3.57
CA ALA A 2 -14.38 9.77 3.52
C ALA A 2 -13.55 8.49 3.62
N GLY A 3 -12.70 8.24 2.62
CA GLY A 3 -11.81 7.09 2.55
C GLY A 3 -10.36 7.55 2.55
N ALA A 4 -9.44 6.62 2.83
CA ALA A 4 -8.02 6.87 2.59
C ALA A 4 -7.75 6.91 1.07
N SER A 5 -6.94 7.87 0.65
CA SER A 5 -6.40 7.93 -0.71
C SER A 5 -5.08 7.20 -0.74
N PHE A 6 -4.87 6.43 -1.80
CA PHE A 6 -3.66 5.65 -2.03
C PHE A 6 -3.06 6.07 -3.36
N ASP A 7 -1.78 6.40 -3.36
CA ASP A 7 -0.97 6.63 -4.54
C ASP A 7 0.28 5.75 -4.46
N GLY A 8 0.98 5.57 -5.57
CA GLY A 8 2.24 4.87 -5.53
C GLY A 8 3.04 4.96 -6.82
N ALA A 9 4.35 4.91 -6.64
CA ALA A 9 5.31 4.77 -7.73
C ALA A 9 5.97 3.40 -7.62
N PHE A 10 6.23 2.78 -8.77
CA PHE A 10 7.00 1.55 -8.85
C PHE A 10 8.13 1.71 -9.86
N GLY A 11 9.23 1.01 -9.62
CA GLY A 11 10.41 0.99 -10.45
C GLY A 11 11.15 -0.34 -10.31
N GLU A 12 12.21 -0.51 -11.09
CA GLU A 12 13.07 -1.66 -11.01
C GLU A 12 14.38 -1.24 -10.34
N ASP A 13 14.83 -2.01 -9.35
CA ASP A 13 16.10 -1.79 -8.66
C ASP A 13 17.27 -2.41 -9.48
N GLU A 14 18.52 -2.07 -9.13
CA GLU A 14 19.74 -2.53 -9.83
C GLU A 14 19.87 -4.07 -9.87
N GLU A 15 19.20 -4.78 -8.96
CA GLU A 15 19.13 -6.24 -8.92
C GLU A 15 17.98 -6.85 -9.76
N GLY A 16 17.23 -6.05 -10.53
CA GLY A 16 16.07 -6.51 -11.30
C GLY A 16 14.83 -6.82 -10.44
N LYS A 17 14.77 -6.29 -9.22
CA LYS A 17 13.61 -6.42 -8.32
C LYS A 17 12.67 -5.25 -8.55
N LEU A 18 11.38 -5.53 -8.75
CA LEU A 18 10.37 -4.47 -8.78
C LEU A 18 10.18 -3.94 -7.34
N THR A 19 10.51 -2.68 -7.14
CA THR A 19 10.30 -1.97 -5.88
C THR A 19 9.30 -0.85 -6.11
N GLY A 20 8.65 -0.41 -5.05
CA GLY A 20 7.73 0.71 -5.13
C GLY A 20 7.49 1.34 -3.76
N THR A 21 6.90 2.52 -3.80
CA THR A 21 6.48 3.25 -2.62
C THR A 21 4.99 3.48 -2.72
N VAL A 22 4.25 3.10 -1.69
CA VAL A 22 2.82 3.41 -1.56
C VAL A 22 2.68 4.60 -0.63
N SER A 23 2.15 5.70 -1.13
CA SER A 23 1.78 6.87 -0.33
C SER A 23 0.32 6.76 0.08
N VAL A 24 0.05 6.87 1.37
CA VAL A 24 -1.30 6.79 1.94
C VAL A 24 -1.63 8.11 2.59
N GLN A 25 -2.75 8.70 2.17
CA GLN A 25 -3.29 9.91 2.76
C GLN A 25 -4.65 9.62 3.41
N VAL A 26 -4.73 9.84 4.71
CA VAL A 26 -5.93 9.65 5.52
C VAL A 26 -6.45 11.02 5.95
N PRO A 27 -7.68 11.40 5.56
CA PRO A 27 -8.28 12.66 5.98
C PRO A 27 -8.51 12.70 7.51
N PRO A 28 -8.61 13.92 8.10
CA PRO A 28 -8.92 14.07 9.52
C PRO A 28 -10.17 13.32 9.97
N GLY A 29 -10.10 12.65 11.13
CA GLY A 29 -11.25 12.02 11.76
C GLY A 29 -11.79 10.76 11.05
N VAL A 30 -11.11 10.27 10.01
CA VAL A 30 -11.47 9.03 9.33
C VAL A 30 -10.87 7.84 10.08
N THR A 31 -11.69 6.82 10.33
CA THR A 31 -11.23 5.52 10.82
C THR A 31 -10.80 4.66 9.65
N VAL A 32 -9.55 4.22 9.66
CA VAL A 32 -9.00 3.33 8.62
C VAL A 32 -9.36 1.86 8.89
N VAL A 33 -9.11 0.98 7.92
CA VAL A 33 -9.39 -0.46 8.02
C VAL A 33 -8.63 -1.14 9.19
N GLN A 34 -7.51 -0.56 9.60
CA GLN A 34 -6.74 -1.00 10.78
C GLN A 34 -7.43 -0.66 12.12
N GLY A 35 -8.60 0.01 12.11
CA GLY A 35 -9.31 0.41 13.32
C GLY A 35 -8.75 1.66 14.00
N VAL A 36 -7.75 2.30 13.40
CA VAL A 36 -7.15 3.55 13.90
C VAL A 36 -7.90 4.75 13.35
N THR A 37 -8.22 5.72 14.20
CA THR A 37 -8.80 7.00 13.77
C THR A 37 -7.69 8.02 13.53
N ALA A 38 -7.68 8.64 12.36
CA ALA A 38 -6.70 9.66 12.02
C ALA A 38 -6.84 10.91 12.90
N PRO A 39 -5.72 11.57 13.27
CA PRO A 39 -5.72 12.78 14.08
C PRO A 39 -6.40 13.95 13.34
N ALA A 40 -6.66 15.05 14.05
CA ALA A 40 -7.39 16.21 13.52
C ALA A 40 -6.70 16.90 12.32
N GLN A 41 -5.39 16.72 12.15
CA GLN A 41 -4.65 17.19 10.97
C GLN A 41 -4.62 16.18 9.79
N GLY A 42 -5.22 14.99 9.95
CA GLY A 42 -5.05 13.89 9.01
C GLY A 42 -3.69 13.22 9.16
N LEU A 43 -3.42 12.23 8.32
CA LEU A 43 -2.18 11.46 8.36
C LEU A 43 -1.74 11.11 6.94
N THR A 44 -0.48 11.42 6.62
CA THR A 44 0.16 10.97 5.39
C THR A 44 1.38 10.15 5.75
N TYR A 45 1.52 8.97 5.14
CA TYR A 45 2.70 8.12 5.33
C TYR A 45 3.04 7.36 4.06
N GLU A 46 4.32 7.05 3.91
CA GLU A 46 4.85 6.25 2.82
C GLU A 46 5.24 4.88 3.33
N VAL A 47 4.94 3.85 2.54
CA VAL A 47 5.30 2.47 2.84
C VAL A 47 6.11 1.92 1.68
N PRO A 48 7.38 1.56 1.90
CA PRO A 48 8.17 0.87 0.90
C PRO A 48 7.59 -0.52 0.69
N PHE A 49 7.46 -0.91 -0.56
CA PHE A 49 6.93 -2.19 -0.99
C PHE A 49 7.89 -2.84 -1.98
N VAL A 50 8.23 -4.09 -1.75
CA VAL A 50 9.02 -4.90 -2.68
C VAL A 50 8.08 -5.93 -3.29
N PHE A 51 7.93 -5.89 -4.61
CA PHE A 51 7.08 -6.84 -5.31
C PHE A 51 7.73 -8.23 -5.25
N PRO A 52 7.03 -9.25 -4.74
CA PRO A 52 7.52 -10.61 -4.80
C PRO A 52 7.46 -11.11 -6.24
N MET A 53 8.52 -11.77 -6.71
CA MET A 53 8.59 -12.32 -8.07
C MET A 53 7.49 -13.36 -8.39
N LYS A 54 6.78 -13.86 -7.36
CA LYS A 54 5.67 -14.81 -7.48
C LYS A 54 4.38 -14.25 -6.86
N PHE A 55 4.09 -12.97 -7.08
CA PHE A 55 2.89 -12.32 -6.55
C PHE A 55 1.58 -12.97 -7.03
N ASP A 56 1.62 -13.73 -8.12
CA ASP A 56 0.52 -14.52 -8.67
C ASP A 56 0.23 -15.80 -7.85
N LYS A 57 1.20 -16.28 -7.08
CA LYS A 57 1.11 -17.54 -6.31
C LYS A 57 0.81 -17.32 -4.83
N GLU A 58 1.08 -16.13 -4.30
CA GLU A 58 0.81 -15.82 -2.89
C GLU A 58 -0.59 -15.22 -2.72
N PRO A 59 -1.44 -15.78 -1.83
CA PRO A 59 -2.82 -15.34 -1.66
C PRO A 59 -2.93 -13.95 -1.02
N PHE A 60 -1.94 -13.56 -0.23
CA PHE A 60 -1.84 -12.26 0.45
C PHE A 60 -0.37 -11.95 0.77
N LEU A 61 -0.07 -10.67 0.84
CA LEU A 61 1.21 -10.11 1.26
C LEU A 61 0.97 -9.23 2.49
N GLU A 62 1.81 -9.40 3.51
CA GLU A 62 1.77 -8.52 4.67
C GLU A 62 2.51 -7.22 4.34
N LEU A 63 1.80 -6.10 4.41
CA LEU A 63 2.37 -4.77 4.34
C LEU A 63 2.38 -4.17 5.76
N ARG A 64 3.56 -3.83 6.26
CA ARG A 64 3.71 -3.20 7.58
C ARG A 64 3.57 -1.71 7.45
N THR A 65 2.48 -1.16 7.98
CA THR A 65 2.26 0.30 8.03
C THR A 65 2.51 0.82 9.44
N PRO A 66 2.80 2.12 9.62
CA PRO A 66 2.92 2.71 10.95
C PRO A 66 1.66 2.54 11.82
N LEU A 67 0.49 2.33 11.20
CA LEU A 67 -0.79 2.12 11.87
C LEU A 67 -1.10 0.65 12.18
N GLY A 68 -0.22 -0.27 11.79
CA GLY A 68 -0.43 -1.71 11.90
C GLY A 68 -0.27 -2.45 10.58
N ASN A 69 -0.34 -3.77 10.64
CA ASN A 69 -0.19 -4.62 9.46
C ASN A 69 -1.48 -4.60 8.64
N VAL A 70 -1.35 -4.57 7.31
CA VAL A 70 -2.46 -4.76 6.39
C VAL A 70 -2.15 -5.92 5.45
N ASN A 71 -3.17 -6.71 5.16
CA ASN A 71 -3.09 -7.78 4.18
C ASN A 71 -3.42 -7.21 2.80
N VAL A 72 -2.47 -7.29 1.88
CA VAL A 72 -2.61 -6.81 0.52
C VAL A 72 -2.68 -8.01 -0.41
N ARG A 73 -3.64 -8.01 -1.33
CA ARG A 73 -3.70 -9.00 -2.41
C ARG A 73 -3.39 -8.30 -3.72
N LEU A 74 -2.31 -8.73 -4.37
CA LEU A 74 -1.99 -8.28 -5.72
C LEU A 74 -2.80 -9.11 -6.73
N GLN A 75 -3.51 -8.43 -7.62
CA GLN A 75 -4.26 -9.06 -8.69
C GLN A 75 -3.91 -8.37 -10.00
N LYS A 76 -3.40 -9.13 -10.99
CA LYS A 76 -3.17 -8.61 -12.34
C LYS A 76 -4.53 -8.20 -12.92
N VAL A 77 -4.73 -6.89 -13.12
CA VAL A 77 -5.99 -6.33 -13.65
C VAL A 77 -6.06 -6.49 -15.17
N ARG A 78 -4.93 -6.25 -15.86
CA ARG A 78 -4.80 -6.41 -17.31
C ARG A 78 -3.34 -6.48 -17.72
N GLU A 79 -3.10 -7.02 -18.91
CA GLU A 79 -1.83 -6.92 -19.63
C GLU A 79 -1.96 -5.77 -20.62
N LEU A 80 -1.01 -4.84 -20.61
CA LEU A 80 -0.96 -3.78 -21.62
C LEU A 80 -0.13 -4.31 -22.80
N PRO A 81 -0.62 -4.13 -24.05
CA PRO A 81 0.07 -4.57 -25.26
C PRO A 81 1.32 -3.73 -25.57
#